data_AF-A0AA36I6D1-F1
#
_entry.id   AF-A0AA36I6D1-F1
#
_cell.length_a   1.000
_cell.length_b   1.000
_cell.length_c   1.000
_cell.angle_alpha   90.00
_cell.angle_beta   90.00
_cell.angle_gamma   90.00
#
_symmetry.space_group_name_H-M   'P 1'
#
loop_
_entity.id
_entity.type
_entity.pdbx_description
1 polymer ?
#
loop_
_entity_poly.entity_id
_entity_poly.type
_entity_poly.pdbx_seq_one_letter_code
_entity_poly.pdbx_strand_id
1 'polypeptide(L)'
;MGVFEAQALPDGLTLEAFLLECNKSWGPQELRSVRRKLGCIGVSQVADLLRYERSGVLNDLLAAAGERRFSAETLAQFRAAGEGRSSKCTQEGDEAEDADDLEELLNDFLARAGGQSWSQAGGEEAALRKTVSRGLAYIDDAAREVHRRNASLSRCLEEVQSDLSRISERMQAARRERQRGRAATANAASRILGAGAAPAASARWDEAPRKPAARAPQPPRRPQGSQGTTPCARAAQEGFSFGGWGKPQLANPRETLQETRCALKSLT
;
A
#
# COMPACT_ATOMS: atom_id res chain seq x y z
N MET A 1 14.19 31.01 15.90
CA MET A 1 14.58 30.13 14.77
C MET A 1 16.02 29.72 15.00
N GLY A 2 16.24 28.55 15.60
CA GLY A 2 17.59 28.02 15.79
C GLY A 2 18.13 27.54 14.46
N VAL A 3 19.21 28.17 14.00
CA VAL A 3 20.00 27.69 12.86
C VAL A 3 20.63 26.38 13.35
N PHE A 4 20.09 25.23 12.92
CA PHE A 4 20.77 23.96 13.10
C PHE A 4 22.04 24.04 12.28
N GLU A 5 23.11 24.41 12.98
CA GLU A 5 24.48 24.40 12.50
C GLU A 5 24.75 22.97 12.02
N ALA A 6 24.69 22.81 10.69
CA ALA A 6 25.02 21.57 10.02
C ALA A 6 26.50 21.32 10.29
N GLN A 7 26.78 20.52 11.31
CA GLN A 7 28.09 19.92 11.52
C GLN A 7 28.53 19.39 10.15
N ALA A 8 29.61 19.96 9.62
CA ALA A 8 30.21 19.53 8.37
C ALA A 8 30.64 18.06 8.59
N LEU A 9 29.78 17.12 8.18
CA LEU A 9 30.07 15.70 8.33
C LEU A 9 31.35 15.43 7.53
N PRO A 10 32.43 15.00 8.20
CA PRO A 10 33.62 14.57 7.50
C PRO A 10 33.24 13.36 6.63
N ASP A 11 33.84 13.34 5.45
CA ASP A 11 33.82 12.28 4.44
C ASP A 11 32.57 12.25 3.56
N GLY A 12 32.70 12.81 2.36
CA GLY A 12 31.74 12.74 1.24
C GLY A 12 31.51 11.32 0.69
N LEU A 13 31.26 10.36 1.59
CA LEU A 13 30.86 9.01 1.27
C LEU A 13 29.50 9.05 0.59
N THR A 14 29.49 8.54 -0.63
CA THR A 14 28.24 8.32 -1.33
C THR A 14 27.41 7.29 -0.56
N LEU A 15 26.09 7.46 -0.59
CA LEU A 15 25.15 6.49 -0.01
C LEU A 15 25.44 5.06 -0.50
N GLU A 16 25.90 4.91 -1.75
CA GLU A 16 26.26 3.61 -2.32
C GLU A 16 27.45 2.95 -1.64
N ALA A 17 28.52 3.71 -1.35
CA ALA A 17 29.69 3.19 -0.65
C ALA A 17 29.32 2.71 0.76
N PHE A 18 28.46 3.47 1.45
CA PHE A 18 27.94 3.07 2.76
C PHE A 18 27.09 1.79 2.70
N LEU A 19 26.16 1.70 1.73
CA LEU A 19 25.32 0.51 1.57
C LEU A 19 26.15 -0.75 1.25
N LEU A 20 27.23 -0.61 0.49
CA LEU A 20 28.14 -1.71 0.15
C LEU A 20 28.97 -2.19 1.35
N GLU A 21 29.27 -1.28 2.28
CA GLU A 21 29.93 -1.62 3.55
C GLU A 21 28.99 -2.33 4.53
N CYS A 22 27.72 -1.92 4.57
CA CYS A 22 26.69 -2.56 5.40
C CYS A 22 26.50 -4.03 5.02
N ASN A 23 26.52 -4.33 3.71
CA ASN A 23 26.36 -5.69 3.23
C ASN A 23 27.12 -5.93 1.92
N LYS A 24 28.29 -6.58 2.05
CA LYS A 24 29.17 -6.92 0.92
C LYS A 24 28.59 -7.97 -0.02
N SER A 25 27.55 -8.70 0.38
CA SER A 25 26.91 -9.71 -0.47
C SER A 25 25.82 -9.13 -1.37
N TRP A 26 25.50 -7.83 -1.26
CA TRP A 26 24.56 -7.19 -2.17
C TRP A 26 25.17 -7.03 -3.56
N GLY A 27 24.48 -7.57 -4.57
CA GLY A 27 24.78 -7.31 -5.96
C GLY A 27 24.32 -5.92 -6.41
N PRO A 28 24.68 -5.53 -7.65
CA PRO A 28 24.32 -4.23 -8.21
C PRO A 28 22.81 -4.06 -8.45
N GLN A 29 22.03 -5.15 -8.45
CA GLN A 29 20.57 -5.10 -8.59
C GLN A 29 19.91 -4.84 -7.23
N GLU A 30 20.40 -5.47 -6.16
CA GLU A 30 19.95 -5.23 -4.79
C GLU A 30 20.24 -3.79 -4.38
N LEU A 31 21.47 -3.29 -4.64
CA LEU A 31 21.84 -1.91 -4.34
C LEU A 31 20.94 -0.88 -5.04
N ARG A 32 20.64 -1.08 -6.33
CA ARG A 32 19.68 -0.22 -7.06
C ARG A 32 18.28 -0.29 -6.46
N SER A 33 17.85 -1.46 -6.00
CA SER A 33 16.54 -1.64 -5.38
C SER A 33 16.46 -0.93 -4.03
N VAL A 34 17.50 -1.05 -3.19
CA VAL A 34 17.61 -0.34 -1.90
C VAL A 34 17.66 1.17 -2.12
N ARG A 35 18.50 1.65 -3.05
CA ARG A 35 18.62 3.07 -3.39
C ARG A 35 17.29 3.64 -3.92
N ARG A 36 16.57 2.89 -4.75
CA ARG A 36 15.23 3.29 -5.22
C ARG A 36 14.25 3.40 -4.05
N LYS A 37 14.22 2.42 -3.14
CA LYS A 37 13.36 2.45 -1.94
C LYS A 37 13.66 3.65 -1.05
N LEU A 38 14.93 3.92 -0.78
CA LEU A 38 15.37 5.08 -0.01
C LEU A 38 15.01 6.39 -0.73
N GLY A 39 15.14 6.44 -2.06
CA GLY A 39 14.71 7.58 -2.87
C GLY A 39 13.20 7.83 -2.79
N CYS A 40 12.36 6.79 -2.72
CA CYS A 40 10.90 6.93 -2.58
C CYS A 40 10.49 7.61 -1.27
N ILE A 41 11.29 7.47 -0.21
CA ILE A 41 11.07 8.15 1.09
C ILE A 41 11.89 9.45 1.23
N GLY A 42 12.58 9.88 0.18
CA GLY A 42 13.39 11.12 0.18
C GLY A 42 14.75 11.01 0.89
N VAL A 43 15.22 9.79 1.20
CA VAL A 43 16.52 9.57 1.82
C VAL A 43 17.60 9.51 0.74
N SER A 44 18.40 10.57 0.65
CA SER A 44 19.52 10.67 -0.30
C SER A 44 20.90 10.65 0.38
N GLN A 45 20.94 10.89 1.69
CA GLN A 45 22.17 11.01 2.48
C GLN A 45 22.26 9.93 3.56
N VAL A 46 23.48 9.52 3.91
CA VAL A 46 23.75 8.53 4.96
C VAL A 46 23.28 9.04 6.33
N ALA A 47 23.47 10.34 6.61
CA ALA A 47 23.04 10.96 7.85
C ALA A 47 21.52 10.83 8.06
N ASP A 48 20.72 11.08 7.02
CA ASP A 48 19.27 10.93 7.07
C ASP A 48 18.86 9.47 7.30
N LEU A 49 19.52 8.54 6.59
CA LEU A 49 19.27 7.10 6.76
C LEU A 49 19.48 6.67 8.22
N LEU A 50 20.63 7.03 8.81
CA LEU A 50 20.96 6.68 10.19
C LEU A 50 20.03 7.38 11.20
N ARG A 51 19.63 8.62 10.92
CA ARG A 51 18.65 9.34 11.75
C ARG A 51 17.29 8.63 11.77
N TYR A 52 16.78 8.25 10.61
CA TYR A 52 15.50 7.54 10.52
C TYR A 52 15.56 6.13 11.12
N GLU A 53 16.69 5.45 10.96
CA GLU A 53 16.91 4.14 11.57
C GLU A 53 16.91 4.23 13.11
N ARG A 54 17.69 5.16 13.69
CA ARG A 54 17.76 5.36 15.16
C ARG A 54 16.42 5.75 15.77
N SER A 55 15.63 6.54 15.04
CA SER A 55 14.28 6.91 15.49
C SER A 55 13.24 5.78 15.34
N GLY A 56 13.58 4.69 14.63
CA GLY A 56 12.69 3.57 14.36
C GLY A 56 11.62 3.81 13.27
N VAL A 57 11.52 5.04 12.73
CA VAL A 57 10.45 5.41 11.78
C VAL A 57 10.70 4.96 10.34
N LEU A 58 11.91 4.47 10.03
CA LEU A 58 12.32 4.13 8.67
C LEU A 58 11.36 3.12 8.00
N ASN A 59 10.98 2.06 8.73
CA ASN A 59 10.09 1.03 8.20
C ASN A 59 8.64 1.49 8.05
N ASP A 60 8.21 2.48 8.83
CA ASP A 60 6.87 3.06 8.73
C ASP A 60 6.78 4.00 7.52
N LEU A 61 7.84 4.78 7.26
CA LEU A 61 7.95 5.59 6.04
C LEU A 61 7.94 4.73 4.78
N LEU A 62 8.64 3.58 4.79
CA LEU A 62 8.60 2.63 3.68
C LEU A 62 7.22 2.03 3.48
N ALA A 63 6.54 1.64 4.57
CA ALA A 63 5.18 1.11 4.50
C ALA A 63 4.19 2.14 3.97
N ALA A 64 4.31 3.41 4.38
CA ALA A 64 3.51 4.52 3.87
C ALA A 64 3.74 4.77 2.37
N ALA A 65 4.97 4.55 1.88
CA ALA A 65 5.32 4.63 0.46
C ALA A 65 4.89 3.37 -0.35
N GLY A 66 4.32 2.35 0.30
CA GLY A 66 3.94 1.08 -0.34
C GLY A 66 5.12 0.14 -0.62
N GLU A 67 6.29 0.41 -0.05
CA GLU A 67 7.49 -0.40 -0.21
C GLU A 67 7.62 -1.47 0.88
N ARG A 68 8.28 -2.59 0.54
CA ARG A 68 8.53 -3.67 1.52
C ARG A 68 9.56 -3.20 2.55
N ARG A 69 9.20 -3.31 3.83
CA ARG A 69 10.04 -3.07 5.01
C ARG A 69 11.40 -3.78 4.91
N PHE A 70 12.44 -3.17 5.46
CA PHE A 70 13.73 -3.82 5.63
C PHE A 70 13.65 -4.89 6.73
N SER A 71 14.44 -5.96 6.59
CA SER A 71 14.57 -6.96 7.64
C SER A 71 15.31 -6.38 8.84
N ALA A 72 15.07 -6.94 10.02
CA ALA A 72 15.76 -6.53 11.24
C ALA A 72 17.29 -6.66 11.11
N GLU A 73 17.74 -7.67 10.37
CA GLU A 73 19.16 -7.89 10.06
C GLU A 73 19.76 -6.74 9.25
N THR A 74 19.08 -6.26 8.21
CA THR A 74 19.56 -5.12 7.41
C THR A 74 19.63 -3.85 8.26
N LEU A 75 18.67 -3.62 9.16
CA LEU A 75 18.72 -2.47 10.06
C LEU A 75 19.88 -2.58 11.07
N ALA A 76 20.14 -3.78 11.60
CA ALA A 76 21.30 -4.01 12.46
C ALA A 76 22.62 -3.75 11.72
N GLN A 77 22.72 -4.13 10.44
CA GLN A 77 23.87 -3.83 9.59
C GLN A 77 24.07 -2.31 9.40
N PHE A 78 22.99 -1.53 9.24
CA PHE A 78 23.07 -0.07 9.16
C PHE A 78 23.60 0.56 10.45
N ARG A 79 23.17 0.07 11.62
CA ARG A 79 23.69 0.52 12.92
C ARG A 79 25.16 0.20 13.09
N ALA A 80 25.54 -1.05 12.83
CA ALA A 80 26.93 -1.48 12.97
C ALA A 80 27.88 -0.66 12.06
N ALA A 81 27.47 -0.41 10.81
CA ALA A 81 28.25 0.42 9.89
C ALA A 81 28.31 1.91 10.29
N GLY A 82 27.24 2.43 10.90
CA GLY A 82 27.20 3.80 11.41
C GLY A 82 28.04 4.01 12.67
N GLU A 83 28.07 3.04 13.57
CA GLU A 83 28.83 3.10 14.83
C GLU A 83 30.34 2.95 14.59
N GLY A 84 30.75 2.04 13.71
CA GLY A 84 32.18 1.80 13.41
C GLY A 84 32.93 3.01 12.84
N ARG A 85 32.20 4.02 12.35
CA ARG A 85 32.77 5.26 11.80
C ARG A 85 32.80 6.42 12.80
N SER A 86 31.88 6.42 13.78
CA SER A 86 31.84 7.47 14.80
C SER A 86 33.03 7.39 15.77
N SER A 87 33.65 6.23 15.92
CA SER A 87 34.74 6.00 16.89
C SER A 87 36.16 6.22 16.35
N LYS A 88 36.34 6.79 15.15
CA LYS A 88 37.70 6.99 14.58
C LYS A 88 38.24 8.41 14.68
N CYS A 89 37.48 9.34 15.24
CA CYS A 89 38.03 10.63 15.68
C CYS A 89 38.29 10.54 17.19
N THR A 90 39.45 11.05 17.60
CA THR A 90 39.86 11.26 19.00
C THR A 90 40.61 10.08 19.63
N GLN A 91 41.83 9.85 19.16
CA GLN A 91 42.91 9.41 20.04
C GLN A 91 43.79 10.63 20.36
N GLU A 92 43.83 10.92 21.66
CA GLU A 92 44.93 11.55 22.40
C GLU A 92 45.16 13.06 22.22
N GLY A 93 44.54 13.80 23.13
CA GLY A 93 44.96 15.14 23.57
C GLY A 93 44.38 15.39 24.96
N ASP A 94 45.24 15.31 25.97
CA ASP A 94 44.98 15.68 27.37
C ASP A 94 44.34 17.08 27.47
N GLU A 95 43.05 17.18 27.82
CA GLU A 95 42.45 18.41 28.36
C GLU A 95 41.42 18.03 29.42
N ALA A 96 41.90 17.91 30.66
CA ALA A 96 41.09 17.61 31.84
C ALA A 96 40.87 18.85 32.73
N GLU A 97 41.06 20.07 32.21
CA GLU A 97 41.03 21.31 33.01
C GLU A 97 39.84 22.25 32.76
N ASP A 98 38.95 21.99 31.79
CA ASP A 98 37.92 22.98 31.37
C ASP A 98 36.46 22.67 31.82
N ALA A 99 36.23 21.69 32.68
CA ALA A 99 34.86 21.31 33.08
C ALA A 99 34.18 22.35 33.99
N ASP A 100 34.96 23.09 34.78
CA ASP A 100 34.44 24.05 35.75
C ASP A 100 34.02 25.38 35.08
N ASP A 101 34.73 25.81 34.03
CA ASP A 101 34.39 27.03 33.26
C ASP A 101 33.08 26.88 32.47
N LEU A 102 32.74 25.64 32.07
CA LEU A 102 31.51 25.37 31.32
C LEU A 102 30.25 25.51 32.20
N GLU A 103 30.35 25.17 33.49
CA GLU A 103 29.23 25.26 34.43
C GLU A 103 28.92 26.73 34.80
N GLU A 104 29.95 27.58 34.89
CA GLU A 104 29.78 29.01 35.14
C GLU A 104 29.14 29.71 33.92
N LEU A 105 29.56 29.36 32.70
CA LEU A 105 28.92 29.84 31.45
C LEU A 105 27.46 29.39 31.32
N LEU A 106 27.13 28.17 31.74
CA LEU A 106 25.76 27.65 31.72
C LEU A 106 24.86 28.38 32.72
N ASN A 107 25.38 28.67 33.92
CA ASN A 107 24.65 29.42 34.94
C ASN A 107 24.45 30.89 34.54
N ASP A 108 25.45 31.52 33.90
CA ASP A 108 25.31 32.90 33.41
C ASP A 108 24.34 32.99 32.21
N PHE A 109 24.36 31.97 31.33
CA PHE A 109 23.40 31.85 30.25
C PHE A 109 21.97 31.65 30.78
N LEU A 110 21.76 30.77 31.77
CA LEU A 110 20.45 30.55 32.40
C LEU A 110 19.96 31.78 33.17
N ALA A 111 20.85 32.50 33.87
CA ALA A 111 20.51 33.73 34.56
C ALA A 111 20.12 34.86 33.58
N ARG A 112 20.85 34.98 32.46
CA ARG A 112 20.61 36.00 31.44
C ARG A 112 19.41 35.67 30.55
N ALA A 113 19.15 34.39 30.27
CA ALA A 113 17.96 33.91 29.57
C ALA A 113 16.70 33.92 30.46
N GLY A 114 16.86 33.72 31.77
CA GLY A 114 15.77 33.76 32.74
C GLY A 114 15.24 35.17 33.04
N GLY A 115 16.06 36.21 32.88
CA GLY A 115 15.71 37.60 33.19
C GLY A 115 15.03 38.40 32.08
N GLN A 116 15.09 37.93 30.82
CA GLN A 116 14.49 38.65 29.69
C GLN A 116 13.00 38.30 29.55
N SER A 117 12.17 39.02 30.31
CA SER A 117 10.84 39.48 29.90
C SER A 117 9.98 38.50 29.08
N TRP A 118 9.55 37.41 29.72
CA TRP A 118 8.48 36.54 29.19
C TRP A 118 7.11 37.25 29.11
N SER A 119 7.01 38.46 29.68
CA SER A 119 5.79 39.26 29.76
C SER A 119 5.26 39.72 28.39
N GLN A 120 6.10 39.76 27.35
CA GLN A 120 5.70 40.16 25.98
C GLN A 120 5.47 38.95 25.04
N ALA A 121 5.92 37.75 25.41
CA ALA A 121 5.77 36.52 24.62
C ALA A 121 4.40 35.83 24.77
N GLY A 122 3.61 36.19 25.80
CA GLY A 122 2.32 35.53 26.09
C GLY A 122 1.27 35.68 24.97
N GLY A 123 1.35 36.74 24.16
CA GLY A 123 0.44 36.95 23.03
C GLY A 123 0.67 35.97 21.88
N GLU A 124 1.94 35.76 21.49
CA GLU A 124 2.31 34.82 20.43
C GLU A 124 2.12 33.38 20.88
N GLU A 125 2.44 33.07 22.14
CA GLU A 125 2.21 31.74 22.70
C GLU A 125 0.72 31.39 22.69
N ALA A 126 -0.16 32.32 23.08
CA ALA A 126 -1.60 32.10 23.01
C ALA A 126 -2.12 31.92 21.57
N ALA A 127 -1.55 32.63 20.59
CA ALA A 127 -1.90 32.46 19.18
C ALA A 127 -1.45 31.10 18.63
N LEU A 128 -0.24 30.65 19.01
CA LEU A 128 0.28 29.32 18.68
C LEU A 128 -0.59 28.23 19.30
N ARG A 129 -0.93 28.33 20.58
CA ARG A 129 -1.83 27.38 21.26
C ARG A 129 -3.17 27.25 20.54
N LYS A 130 -3.79 28.38 20.16
CA LYS A 130 -5.05 28.38 19.38
C LYS A 130 -4.89 27.69 18.02
N THR A 131 -3.79 27.96 17.32
CA THR A 131 -3.51 27.36 16.01
C THR A 131 -3.30 25.85 16.13
N VAL A 132 -2.54 25.40 17.13
CA VAL A 132 -2.33 23.97 17.42
C VAL A 132 -3.65 23.30 17.78
N SER A 133 -4.45 23.89 18.68
CA SER A 133 -5.76 23.33 19.04
C SER A 133 -6.69 23.20 17.83
N ARG A 134 -6.70 24.17 16.92
CA ARG A 134 -7.47 24.09 15.67
C ARG A 134 -6.95 23.01 14.74
N GLY A 135 -5.63 22.85 14.65
CA GLY A 135 -4.99 21.78 13.87
C GLY A 135 -5.35 20.40 14.40
N LEU A 136 -5.32 20.19 15.72
CA LEU A 136 -5.71 18.93 16.35
C LEU A 136 -7.19 18.62 16.12
N ALA A 137 -8.09 19.61 16.29
CA ALA A 137 -9.51 19.42 16.01
C ALA A 137 -9.78 19.00 14.55
N TYR A 138 -9.05 19.57 13.58
CA TYR A 138 -9.15 19.18 12.18
C TYR A 138 -8.68 17.73 11.95
N ILE A 139 -7.60 17.29 12.62
CA ILE A 139 -7.11 15.92 12.55
C ILE A 139 -8.15 14.95 13.11
N ASP A 140 -8.77 15.27 14.25
CA ASP A 140 -9.81 14.45 14.86
C ASP A 140 -11.05 14.33 13.94
N ASP A 141 -11.46 15.43 13.29
CA ASP A 141 -12.54 15.43 12.30
C ASP A 141 -12.21 14.54 11.10
N ALA A 142 -11.00 14.65 10.57
CA ALA A 142 -10.53 13.81 9.47
C ALA A 142 -10.46 12.33 9.87
N ALA A 143 -10.03 12.01 11.09
CA ALA A 143 -10.01 10.64 11.60
C ALA A 143 -11.42 10.07 11.72
N ARG A 144 -12.37 10.83 12.27
CA ARG A 144 -13.79 10.43 12.33
C ARG A 144 -14.38 10.20 10.95
N GLU A 145 -14.04 11.05 9.98
CA GLU A 145 -14.47 10.90 8.60
C GLU A 145 -13.95 9.60 7.96
N VAL A 146 -12.67 9.28 8.17
CA VAL A 146 -12.07 8.02 7.69
C VAL A 146 -12.76 6.82 8.34
N HIS A 147 -13.01 6.84 9.64
CA HIS A 147 -13.75 5.78 10.32
C HIS A 147 -15.16 5.58 9.75
N ARG A 148 -15.87 6.68 9.46
CA ARG A 148 -17.19 6.64 8.84
C ARG A 148 -17.17 6.01 7.45
N ARG A 149 -16.18 6.38 6.62
CA ARG A 149 -15.99 5.77 5.29
C ARG A 149 -15.63 4.30 5.38
N ASN A 150 -14.75 3.95 6.31
CA ASN A 150 -14.35 2.56 6.55
C ASN A 150 -15.56 1.70 6.95
N ALA A 151 -16.40 2.18 7.89
CA ALA A 151 -17.64 1.50 8.27
C ALA A 151 -18.63 1.36 7.09
N SER A 152 -18.65 2.30 6.14
CA SER A 152 -19.43 2.17 4.91
C SER A 152 -18.87 1.11 3.97
N LEU A 153 -17.55 1.05 3.82
CA LEU A 153 -16.88 0.03 2.99
C LEU A 153 -17.05 -1.37 3.57
N SER A 154 -16.96 -1.54 4.89
CA SER A 154 -17.21 -2.82 5.55
C SER A 154 -18.61 -3.36 5.24
N ARG A 155 -19.65 -2.51 5.34
CA ARG A 155 -21.02 -2.90 4.99
C ARG A 155 -21.17 -3.31 3.52
N CYS A 156 -20.54 -2.57 2.61
CA CYS A 156 -20.54 -2.91 1.18
C CYS A 156 -19.86 -4.27 0.93
N LEU A 157 -18.73 -4.56 1.59
CA LEU A 157 -18.04 -5.84 1.49
C LEU A 157 -18.88 -7.00 2.03
N GLU A 158 -19.59 -6.80 3.15
CA GLU A 158 -20.52 -7.80 3.71
C GLU A 158 -21.67 -8.11 2.74
N GLU A 159 -22.23 -7.08 2.09
CA GLU A 159 -23.28 -7.25 1.08
C GLU A 159 -22.79 -8.07 -0.12
N VAL A 160 -21.60 -7.75 -0.66
CA VAL A 160 -20.98 -8.51 -1.75
C VAL A 160 -20.71 -9.96 -1.34
N GLN A 161 -20.23 -10.20 -0.12
CA GLN A 161 -20.03 -11.56 0.41
C GLN A 161 -21.35 -12.32 0.53
N SER A 162 -22.42 -11.66 0.96
CA SER A 162 -23.77 -12.25 1.03
C SER A 162 -24.28 -12.66 -0.36
N ASP A 163 -24.10 -11.79 -1.36
CA ASP A 163 -24.54 -12.04 -2.73
C ASP A 163 -23.74 -13.16 -3.40
N LEU A 164 -22.42 -13.20 -3.21
CA LEU A 164 -21.59 -14.32 -3.66
C LEU A 164 -22.07 -15.64 -3.06
N SER A 165 -22.43 -15.65 -1.77
CA SER A 165 -22.96 -16.84 -1.09
C SER A 165 -24.30 -17.29 -1.71
N ARG A 166 -25.21 -16.35 -1.96
CA ARG A 166 -26.51 -16.62 -2.62
C ARG A 166 -26.34 -17.15 -4.04
N ILE A 167 -25.43 -16.59 -4.82
CA ILE A 167 -25.13 -17.05 -6.19
C ILE A 167 -24.59 -18.47 -6.14
N SER A 168 -23.63 -18.75 -5.26
CA SER A 168 -23.06 -20.07 -5.06
C SER A 168 -24.13 -21.11 -4.70
N GLU A 169 -25.02 -20.76 -3.77
CA GLU A 169 -26.14 -21.63 -3.38
C GLU A 169 -27.07 -21.92 -4.56
N ARG A 170 -27.48 -20.89 -5.31
CA ARG A 170 -28.30 -21.07 -6.53
C ARG A 170 -27.61 -21.96 -7.56
N MET A 171 -26.29 -21.81 -7.75
CA MET A 171 -25.52 -22.66 -8.64
C MET A 171 -25.49 -24.12 -8.16
N GLN A 172 -25.31 -24.36 -6.87
CA GLN A 172 -25.34 -25.70 -6.29
C GLN A 172 -26.74 -26.33 -6.40
N ALA A 173 -27.80 -25.58 -6.09
CA ALA A 173 -29.18 -26.03 -6.26
C ALA A 173 -29.47 -26.42 -7.72
N ALA A 174 -29.07 -25.59 -8.68
CA ALA A 174 -29.22 -25.89 -10.10
C ALA A 174 -28.43 -27.15 -10.53
N ARG A 175 -27.23 -27.39 -9.96
CA ARG A 175 -26.46 -28.62 -10.21
C ARG A 175 -27.17 -29.85 -9.65
N ARG A 176 -27.68 -29.78 -8.41
CA ARG A 176 -28.44 -30.88 -7.79
C ARG A 176 -29.69 -31.21 -8.61
N GLU A 177 -30.40 -30.21 -9.10
CA GLU A 177 -31.59 -30.41 -9.93
C GLU A 177 -31.26 -31.09 -11.27
N ARG A 178 -30.17 -30.67 -11.94
CA ARG A 178 -29.68 -31.36 -13.15
C ARG A 178 -29.28 -32.81 -12.87
N GLN A 179 -28.67 -33.09 -11.72
CA GLN A 179 -28.31 -34.46 -11.34
C GLN A 179 -29.55 -35.32 -11.08
N ARG A 180 -30.57 -34.77 -10.40
CA ARG A 180 -31.87 -35.43 -10.21
C ARG A 180 -32.56 -35.72 -11.54
N GLY A 181 -32.59 -34.73 -12.44
CA GLY A 181 -33.13 -34.91 -13.79
C GLY A 181 -32.44 -36.04 -14.56
N ARG A 182 -31.09 -36.09 -14.51
CA ARG A 182 -30.31 -37.18 -15.12
C ARG A 182 -30.62 -38.55 -14.50
N ALA A 183 -30.69 -38.63 -13.17
CA ALA A 183 -31.03 -39.88 -12.49
C ALA A 183 -32.45 -40.36 -12.82
N ALA A 184 -33.42 -39.44 -12.89
CA ALA A 184 -34.79 -39.76 -13.30
C ALA A 184 -34.86 -40.28 -14.74
N THR A 185 -34.15 -39.63 -15.68
CA THR A 185 -34.08 -40.09 -17.08
C THR A 185 -33.38 -41.44 -17.21
N ALA A 186 -32.31 -41.68 -16.44
CA ALA A 186 -31.60 -42.97 -16.44
C ALA A 186 -32.50 -44.10 -15.91
N ASN A 187 -33.20 -43.86 -14.79
CA ASN A 187 -34.15 -44.82 -14.23
C ASN A 187 -35.32 -45.12 -15.18
N ALA A 188 -35.84 -44.10 -15.87
CA ALA A 188 -36.89 -44.28 -16.87
C ALA A 188 -36.39 -45.13 -18.06
N ALA A 189 -35.19 -44.86 -18.56
CA ALA A 189 -34.58 -45.63 -19.64
C ALA A 189 -34.37 -47.11 -19.24
N SER A 190 -33.90 -47.37 -18.02
CA SER A 190 -33.74 -48.73 -17.49
C SER A 190 -35.06 -49.50 -17.42
N ARG A 191 -36.19 -48.85 -17.08
CA ARG A 191 -37.52 -49.49 -17.07
C ARG A 191 -37.99 -49.87 -18.47
N ILE A 192 -37.78 -48.99 -19.45
CA ILE A 192 -38.16 -49.26 -20.85
C ILE A 192 -37.36 -50.45 -21.39
N LEU A 193 -36.05 -50.52 -21.11
CA LEU A 193 -35.20 -51.61 -21.57
C LEU A 193 -35.43 -52.92 -20.78
N GLY A 194 -35.76 -52.83 -19.49
CA GLY A 194 -35.99 -54.00 -18.63
C GLY A 194 -37.34 -54.70 -18.83
N ALA A 195 -38.35 -54.01 -19.38
CA ALA A 195 -39.70 -54.57 -19.53
C ALA A 195 -39.92 -55.38 -20.83
N GLY A 196 -38.94 -55.42 -21.75
CA GLY A 196 -39.11 -56.06 -23.06
C GLY A 196 -37.94 -56.93 -23.53
N ALA A 197 -36.90 -57.12 -22.73
CA ALA A 197 -35.78 -57.98 -23.08
C ALA A 197 -36.13 -59.46 -22.82
N ALA A 198 -36.93 -60.05 -23.72
CA ALA A 198 -36.82 -61.48 -23.97
C ALA A 198 -35.37 -61.76 -24.42
N PRO A 199 -34.74 -62.86 -23.97
CA PRO A 199 -33.37 -63.21 -24.35
C PRO A 199 -33.35 -63.69 -25.80
N ALA A 200 -33.42 -62.75 -26.75
CA ALA A 200 -33.21 -63.03 -28.16
C ALA A 200 -31.70 -63.20 -28.39
N ALA A 201 -31.33 -64.47 -28.53
CA ALA A 201 -30.10 -65.05 -29.03
C ALA A 201 -29.08 -64.08 -29.64
N SER A 202 -27.85 -64.26 -29.16
CA SER A 202 -26.56 -63.82 -29.70
C SER A 202 -26.50 -63.83 -31.24
N ALA A 203 -26.97 -62.75 -31.88
CA ALA A 203 -26.69 -62.48 -33.27
C ALA A 203 -25.36 -61.75 -33.33
N ARG A 204 -24.32 -62.54 -33.59
CA ARG A 204 -22.97 -62.16 -34.00
C ARG A 204 -23.06 -61.18 -35.18
N TRP A 205 -22.97 -59.88 -34.91
CA TRP A 205 -22.81 -58.89 -35.95
C TRP A 205 -21.36 -58.87 -36.39
N ASP A 206 -21.14 -59.42 -37.57
CA ASP A 206 -19.88 -59.36 -38.29
C ASP A 206 -19.39 -57.92 -38.46
N GLU A 207 -18.08 -57.85 -38.32
CA GLU A 207 -17.16 -56.77 -38.66
C GLU A 207 -17.52 -56.10 -40.00
N ALA A 208 -18.17 -54.94 -39.96
CA ALA A 208 -18.33 -54.07 -41.12
C ALA A 208 -17.29 -52.94 -41.11
N PRO A 209 -16.68 -52.60 -42.25
CA PRO A 209 -15.44 -51.82 -42.30
C PRO A 209 -15.65 -50.35 -41.94
N ARG A 210 -14.68 -49.82 -41.20
CA ARG A 210 -14.58 -48.44 -40.72
C ARG A 210 -14.71 -47.45 -41.89
N LYS A 211 -15.86 -46.78 -41.98
CA LYS A 211 -16.02 -45.54 -42.75
C LYS A 211 -15.19 -44.42 -42.10
N PRO A 212 -14.47 -43.59 -42.88
CA PRO A 212 -13.67 -42.49 -42.36
C PRO A 212 -14.55 -41.43 -41.68
N ALA A 213 -14.00 -40.87 -40.61
CA ALA A 213 -14.61 -39.95 -39.67
C ALA A 213 -15.46 -38.85 -40.31
N ALA A 214 -16.79 -38.98 -40.16
CA ALA A 214 -17.69 -37.84 -40.29
C ALA A 214 -17.39 -36.88 -39.13
N ARG A 215 -16.84 -35.72 -39.51
CA ARG A 215 -16.56 -34.53 -38.71
C ARG A 215 -17.65 -34.32 -37.66
N ALA A 216 -17.27 -34.39 -36.38
CA ALA A 216 -18.15 -34.09 -35.27
C ALA A 216 -18.88 -32.75 -35.52
N PRO A 217 -20.19 -32.64 -35.22
CA PRO A 217 -20.90 -31.38 -35.32
C PRO A 217 -20.19 -30.37 -34.42
N GLN A 218 -19.58 -29.35 -35.05
CA GLN A 218 -19.03 -28.23 -34.29
C GLN A 218 -20.16 -27.64 -33.45
N PRO A 219 -19.93 -27.33 -32.16
CA PRO A 219 -20.91 -26.59 -31.38
C PRO A 219 -21.25 -25.30 -32.15
N PRO A 220 -22.53 -24.85 -32.15
CA PRO A 220 -22.95 -23.68 -32.88
C PRO A 220 -22.00 -22.53 -32.55
N ARG A 221 -21.25 -22.08 -33.57
CA ARG A 221 -20.38 -20.92 -33.44
C ARG A 221 -21.27 -19.78 -32.96
N ARG A 222 -20.99 -19.29 -31.75
CA ARG A 222 -21.60 -18.06 -31.24
C ARG A 222 -21.45 -17.01 -32.33
N PRO A 223 -22.54 -16.36 -32.77
CA PRO A 223 -22.42 -15.23 -33.67
C PRO A 223 -21.51 -14.21 -32.98
N GLN A 224 -20.37 -13.91 -33.62
CA GLN A 224 -19.62 -12.68 -33.35
C GLN A 224 -20.47 -11.52 -33.85
N GLY A 225 -21.63 -11.31 -33.22
CA GLY A 225 -22.34 -10.07 -33.27
C GLY A 225 -21.75 -9.20 -32.17
N SER A 226 -21.09 -8.13 -32.57
CA SER A 226 -20.82 -6.95 -31.75
C SER A 226 -22.14 -6.27 -31.35
N GLN A 227 -23.05 -7.02 -30.74
CA GLN A 227 -24.19 -6.44 -30.06
C GLN A 227 -23.65 -5.84 -28.78
N GLY A 228 -23.35 -4.55 -28.86
CA GLY A 228 -23.23 -3.70 -27.68
C GLY A 228 -24.43 -4.00 -26.80
N THR A 229 -24.17 -4.56 -25.63
CA THR A 229 -25.14 -4.62 -24.56
C THR A 229 -25.64 -3.21 -24.35
N THR A 230 -26.90 -2.95 -24.71
CA THR A 230 -27.60 -1.72 -24.34
C THR A 230 -27.40 -1.52 -22.84
N PRO A 231 -26.79 -0.38 -22.43
CA PRO A 231 -26.53 -0.14 -21.01
C PRO A 231 -27.85 -0.18 -20.25
N CYS A 232 -27.88 -0.90 -19.13
CA CYS A 232 -29.01 -0.91 -18.23
C CYS A 232 -29.43 0.54 -17.94
N ALA A 233 -30.69 0.89 -18.17
CA ALA A 233 -31.22 2.25 -17.99
C ALA A 233 -30.95 2.83 -16.57
N ARG A 234 -30.70 1.97 -15.58
CA ARG A 234 -30.34 2.36 -14.22
C ARG A 234 -28.93 2.98 -14.10
N ALA A 235 -27.97 2.57 -14.93
CA ALA A 235 -26.60 3.10 -14.89
C ALA A 235 -26.48 4.48 -15.58
N ALA A 236 -27.42 4.85 -16.45
CA ALA A 236 -27.40 6.12 -17.16
C ALA A 236 -27.85 7.32 -16.28
N GLN A 237 -28.61 7.09 -15.21
CA GLN A 237 -29.01 8.16 -14.28
C GLN A 237 -27.89 8.58 -13.32
N GLU A 238 -26.85 7.75 -13.14
CA GLU A 238 -25.78 8.00 -12.16
C GLU A 238 -24.49 8.55 -12.79
N GLY A 239 -24.50 8.94 -14.08
CA GLY A 239 -23.34 9.59 -14.71
C GLY A 239 -22.08 8.73 -14.79
N PHE A 240 -22.19 7.41 -14.63
CA PHE A 240 -21.03 6.51 -14.60
C PHE A 240 -20.60 6.16 -16.02
N SER A 241 -19.65 6.93 -16.56
CA SER A 241 -19.02 6.67 -17.86
C SER A 241 -18.03 5.51 -17.76
N PHE A 242 -18.37 4.37 -18.35
CA PHE A 242 -17.46 3.22 -18.53
C PHE A 242 -16.55 3.48 -19.74
N GLY A 243 -15.60 4.41 -19.58
CA GLY A 243 -14.72 4.85 -20.66
C GLY A 243 -13.30 5.05 -20.16
N GLY A 244 -12.50 3.98 -20.24
CA GLY A 244 -11.04 4.08 -20.20
C GLY A 244 -10.40 3.70 -18.88
N TRP A 245 -9.65 2.59 -18.91
CA TRP A 245 -8.52 2.36 -18.01
C TRP A 245 -7.36 3.32 -18.38
N GLY A 246 -7.68 4.61 -18.46
CA GLY A 246 -6.66 5.65 -18.51
C GLY A 246 -5.88 5.57 -17.23
N LYS A 247 -4.55 5.49 -17.34
CA LYS A 247 -3.63 5.65 -16.21
C LYS A 247 -4.15 6.78 -15.32
N PRO A 248 -4.24 6.63 -13.99
CA PRO A 248 -4.62 7.72 -13.12
C PRO A 248 -3.68 8.87 -13.44
N GLN A 249 -4.23 9.92 -14.05
CA GLN A 249 -3.52 11.16 -14.26
C GLN A 249 -3.32 11.71 -12.86
N LEU A 250 -2.11 11.49 -12.32
CA LEU A 250 -1.66 12.10 -11.07
C LEU A 250 -1.92 13.60 -11.22
N ALA A 251 -2.99 14.07 -10.58
CA ALA A 251 -3.30 15.48 -10.49
C ALA A 251 -2.06 16.16 -9.90
N ASN A 252 -1.58 17.17 -10.61
CA ASN A 252 -0.35 17.88 -10.28
C ASN A 252 -0.56 18.55 -8.91
N PRO A 253 0.19 18.19 -7.85
CA PRO A 253 -0.03 18.71 -6.49
C PRO A 253 0.23 20.23 -6.36
N ARG A 254 0.63 20.88 -7.46
CA ARG A 254 0.84 22.33 -7.53
C ARG A 254 -0.44 23.13 -7.72
N GLU A 255 -1.51 22.57 -8.28
CA GLU A 255 -2.75 23.34 -8.53
C GLU A 255 -3.67 23.40 -7.30
N THR A 256 -3.67 22.37 -6.45
CA THR A 256 -4.47 22.34 -5.20
C THR A 256 -4.01 23.33 -4.13
N LEU A 257 -2.75 23.78 -4.18
CA LEU A 257 -2.26 24.85 -3.30
C LEU A 257 -2.65 26.26 -3.78
N GLN A 258 -3.07 26.43 -5.04
CA GLN A 258 -3.43 27.74 -5.58
C GLN A 258 -4.90 28.09 -5.30
N GLU A 259 -5.81 27.10 -5.30
CA GLU A 259 -7.21 27.29 -4.91
C GLU A 259 -7.37 27.61 -3.42
N THR A 260 -6.62 26.93 -2.55
CA THR A 260 -6.65 27.23 -1.11
C THR A 260 -6.09 28.62 -0.78
N ARG A 261 -5.18 29.15 -1.61
CA ARG A 261 -4.65 30.51 -1.48
C ARG A 261 -5.62 31.61 -1.94
N CYS A 262 -6.58 31.30 -2.81
CA CYS A 262 -7.61 32.25 -3.24
C CYS A 262 -8.75 32.36 -2.24
N ALA A 263 -9.11 31.26 -1.56
CA ALA A 263 -10.15 31.25 -0.53
C ALA A 263 -9.75 32.05 0.75
N LEU A 264 -8.46 32.19 1.03
CA LEU A 264 -7.96 32.97 2.18
C LEU A 264 -7.91 34.49 1.94
N LYS A 265 -7.96 34.96 0.68
CA LYS A 265 -7.98 36.40 0.36
C LYS A 265 -9.38 37.01 0.42
N SER A 266 -10.43 36.21 0.58
CA SER A 266 -11.82 36.66 0.67
C SER A 266 -12.32 36.82 2.12
N LEU A 267 -11.44 36.59 3.11
CA LEU A 267 -11.75 36.59 4.54
C LEU A 267 -11.03 37.71 5.33
N THR A 268 -10.43 38.66 4.62
CA THR A 268 -9.89 39.93 5.14
C THR A 268 -10.58 41.08 4.46
#